data_AF-A0A7K7DQ49-F1
#
_entry.id   AF-A0A7K7DQ49-F1
#
_cell.length_a   1.000
_cell.length_b   1.000
_cell.length_c   1.000
_cell.angle_alpha   90.00
_cell.angle_beta   90.00
_cell.angle_gamma   90.00
#
_symmetry.space_group_name_H-M   'P 1'
#
loop_
_entity.id
_entity.type
_entity.pdbx_description
1 polymer ?
#
loop_
_entity_poly.entity_id
_entity_poly.type
_entity_poly.pdbx_seq_one_letter_code
_entity_poly.pdbx_strand_id
1 'polypeptide(L)'
;MEGTNGTEPWQRSLQAVLSALNRTLHGALPCPGQPPAGAVPRDPRRSANAYMYILFVMTLFAATVGSLILGYTRSRRVDKRSDPYHVYIKNRVSMI
;
A
#
# COMPACT_ATOMS: atom_id res chain seq x y z
N MET A 1 57.75 29.81 -15.77
CA MET A 1 56.63 29.74 -14.79
C MET A 1 55.40 29.37 -15.60
N GLU A 2 55.10 28.08 -15.66
CA GLU A 2 54.07 27.52 -16.54
C GLU A 2 52.68 27.89 -16.03
N GLY A 3 51.88 28.55 -16.87
CA GLY A 3 50.59 29.12 -16.51
C GLY A 3 49.52 28.06 -16.27
N THR A 4 49.08 27.94 -15.03
CA THR A 4 47.97 27.09 -14.55
C THR A 4 46.58 27.57 -14.99
N ASN A 5 46.49 28.54 -15.92
CA ASN A 5 45.25 29.22 -16.32
C ASN A 5 44.52 28.58 -17.51
N GLY A 6 45.09 27.54 -18.14
CA GLY A 6 44.49 26.87 -19.30
C GLY A 6 43.40 25.84 -18.95
N THR A 7 43.46 25.26 -17.75
CA THR A 7 42.56 24.18 -17.32
C THR A 7 41.24 24.69 -16.77
N GLU A 8 41.23 25.83 -16.08
CA GLU A 8 40.00 26.41 -15.52
C GLU A 8 38.92 26.76 -16.57
N PRO A 9 39.23 27.46 -17.68
CA PRO A 9 38.21 27.78 -18.68
C PRO A 9 37.69 26.53 -19.38
N TRP A 10 38.57 25.54 -19.62
CA TRP A 10 38.20 24.25 -20.19
C TRP A 10 37.29 23.45 -19.24
N GLN A 11 37.61 23.41 -17.95
CA GLN A 11 36.78 22.76 -16.93
C GLN A 11 35.40 23.42 -16.84
N ARG A 12 35.33 24.76 -16.84
CA ARG A 12 34.05 25.49 -16.83
C ARG A 12 33.21 25.18 -18.08
N SER A 13 33.84 25.11 -19.24
CA SER A 13 33.17 24.74 -20.50
C SER A 13 32.62 23.32 -20.45
N LEU A 14 33.43 22.36 -19.98
CA LEU A 14 33.02 20.96 -19.86
C LEU A 14 31.89 20.79 -18.83
N GLN A 15 31.95 21.51 -17.72
CA GLN A 15 30.90 21.50 -16.70
C GLN A 15 29.60 22.14 -17.20
N ALA A 16 29.69 23.18 -18.03
CA ALA A 16 28.52 23.76 -18.70
C ALA A 16 27.86 22.76 -19.63
N VAL A 17 28.63 22.06 -20.47
CA VAL A 17 28.12 21.02 -21.39
C VAL A 17 27.48 19.86 -20.62
N LEU A 18 28.12 19.35 -19.57
CA LEU A 18 27.56 18.28 -18.74
C LEU A 18 26.27 18.71 -18.03
N SER A 19 26.20 19.94 -17.53
CA SER A 19 24.99 20.46 -16.88
C SER A 19 23.85 20.65 -17.87
N ALA A 20 24.14 21.09 -19.10
CA ALA A 20 23.17 21.20 -20.17
C ALA A 20 22.66 19.82 -20.59
N LEU A 21 23.56 18.85 -20.78
CA LEU A 21 23.20 17.47 -21.10
C LEU A 21 22.37 16.83 -19.99
N ASN A 22 22.72 17.06 -18.73
CA ASN A 22 21.95 16.57 -17.58
C ASN A 22 20.54 17.18 -17.54
N ARG A 23 20.42 18.48 -17.84
CA ARG A 23 19.12 19.15 -17.98
C ARG A 23 18.35 18.66 -19.19
N THR A 24 19.00 18.30 -20.29
CA THR A 24 18.34 17.72 -21.46
C THR A 24 17.91 16.28 -21.19
N LEU A 25 18.69 15.47 -20.48
CA LEU A 25 18.31 14.10 -20.09
C LEU A 25 17.18 14.10 -19.06
N HIS A 26 17.22 14.99 -18.06
CA HIS A 26 16.12 15.16 -17.11
C HIS A 26 14.92 15.93 -17.68
N GLY A 27 15.14 16.81 -18.67
CA GLY A 27 14.14 17.70 -19.28
C GLY A 27 13.55 17.19 -20.60
N ALA A 28 14.10 16.15 -21.22
CA ALA A 28 13.49 15.46 -22.35
C ALA A 28 12.34 14.52 -21.94
N LEU A 29 11.92 14.54 -20.67
CA LEU A 29 10.90 13.66 -20.12
C LEU A 29 9.74 14.31 -19.34
N PRO A 30 9.52 15.64 -19.38
CA PRO A 30 8.16 16.15 -19.26
C PRO A 30 7.81 16.90 -20.53
N CYS A 31 7.24 16.20 -21.50
CA CYS A 31 6.35 16.84 -22.47
C CYS A 31 5.34 17.70 -21.67
N PRO A 32 5.23 19.02 -21.92
CA PRO A 32 4.24 19.84 -21.26
C PRO A 32 2.86 19.45 -21.82
N GLY A 33 2.24 18.45 -21.19
CA GLY A 33 0.97 17.89 -21.63
C GLY A 33 0.84 16.38 -21.51
N GLN A 34 1.90 15.63 -21.17
CA GLN A 34 1.80 14.19 -20.95
C GLN A 34 1.56 13.93 -19.44
N PRO A 35 0.36 13.54 -18.99
CA PRO A 35 0.22 12.96 -17.67
C PRO A 35 1.11 11.70 -17.62
N PRO A 36 1.81 11.43 -16.50
CA PRO A 36 2.76 10.32 -16.45
C PRO A 36 2.07 9.04 -16.88
N ALA A 37 2.73 8.22 -17.71
CA ALA A 37 2.19 6.93 -18.13
C ALA A 37 1.95 6.07 -16.88
N GLY A 38 0.70 6.04 -16.41
CA GLY A 38 0.29 5.46 -15.12
C GLY A 38 -0.62 6.37 -14.28
N ALA A 39 -0.66 7.68 -14.53
CA ALA A 39 -1.69 8.55 -13.98
C ALA A 39 -2.96 8.41 -14.81
N VAL A 40 -3.74 7.38 -14.47
CA VAL A 40 -5.18 7.43 -14.68
C VAL A 40 -5.65 8.79 -14.14
N PRO A 41 -6.40 9.61 -14.89
CA PRO A 41 -7.00 10.81 -14.31
C PRO A 41 -7.80 10.34 -13.11
N ARG A 42 -7.31 10.66 -11.91
CA ARG A 42 -7.95 10.26 -10.66
C ARG A 42 -9.14 11.18 -10.53
N ASP A 43 -10.21 10.85 -11.24
CA ASP A 43 -11.49 11.55 -11.17
C ASP A 43 -11.83 11.69 -9.68
N PRO A 44 -11.85 12.92 -9.13
CA PRO A 44 -12.18 13.14 -7.73
C PRO A 44 -13.52 12.51 -7.38
N ARG A 45 -14.44 12.51 -8.34
CA ARG A 45 -15.77 11.88 -8.28
C ARG A 45 -15.71 10.35 -8.22
N ARG A 46 -14.80 9.70 -8.96
CA ARG A 46 -14.57 8.24 -8.88
C ARG A 46 -13.92 7.86 -7.55
N SER A 47 -13.05 8.71 -7.00
CA SER A 47 -12.44 8.51 -5.69
C SER A 47 -13.41 8.74 -4.52
N ALA A 48 -14.36 9.66 -4.65
CA ALA A 48 -15.43 9.88 -3.67
C ALA A 48 -16.36 8.66 -3.58
N ASN A 49 -16.72 8.07 -4.72
CA ASN A 49 -17.51 6.83 -4.76
C ASN A 49 -16.74 5.63 -4.19
N ALA A 50 -15.42 5.56 -4.46
CA ALA A 50 -14.57 4.51 -3.91
C ALA A 50 -14.43 4.62 -2.38
N TYR A 51 -14.41 5.83 -1.82
CA TYR A 51 -14.39 6.04 -0.37
C TYR A 51 -15.63 5.46 0.31
N MET A 52 -16.83 5.68 -0.25
CA MET A 52 -18.07 5.08 0.27
C MET A 52 -18.04 3.56 0.23
N TYR A 53 -17.48 2.97 -0.83
CA TYR A 53 -17.29 1.52 -0.94
C TYR A 53 -16.33 0.98 0.13
N ILE A 54 -15.22 1.68 0.39
CA ILE A 54 -14.25 1.28 1.43
C ILE A 54 -14.90 1.29 2.81
N LEU A 55 -15.66 2.34 3.15
CA LEU A 55 -16.40 2.41 4.41
C LEU A 55 -17.42 1.27 4.53
N PHE A 56 -18.13 0.97 3.44
CA PHE A 56 -19.10 -0.12 3.41
C PHE A 56 -18.44 -1.49 3.63
N VAL A 57 -17.29 -1.75 2.98
CA VAL A 57 -16.51 -2.98 3.19
C VAL A 57 -16.03 -3.10 4.64
N MET A 58 -15.65 -1.99 5.29
CA MET A 58 -15.24 -1.99 6.69
C MET A 58 -16.39 -2.45 7.62
N THR A 59 -17.62 -2.00 7.34
CA THR A 59 -18.82 -2.44 8.05
C THR A 59 -19.13 -3.91 7.76
N LEU A 60 -19.06 -4.34 6.49
CA LEU A 60 -19.26 -5.75 6.13
C LEU A 60 -18.23 -6.67 6.79
N PHE A 61 -16.99 -6.22 6.92
CA PHE A 61 -15.94 -6.96 7.61
C PHE A 61 -16.29 -7.17 9.08
N ALA A 62 -16.70 -6.11 9.80
CA ALA A 62 -17.14 -6.23 11.19
C ALA A 62 -18.34 -7.19 11.32
N ALA A 63 -19.32 -7.08 10.43
CA ALA A 63 -20.47 -7.99 10.40
C ALA A 63 -20.05 -9.44 10.07
N THR A 64 -19.03 -9.65 9.24
CA THR A 64 -18.52 -10.98 8.88
C THR A 64 -17.81 -11.63 10.07
N VAL A 65 -16.98 -10.88 10.81
CA VAL A 65 -16.34 -11.38 12.04
C VAL A 65 -17.41 -11.72 13.09
N GLY A 66 -18.41 -10.86 13.28
CA GLY A 66 -19.53 -11.15 14.18
C GLY A 66 -20.34 -12.38 13.74
N SER A 67 -20.60 -12.51 12.44
CA SER A 67 -21.31 -13.65 11.86
C SER A 67 -20.50 -14.94 11.94
N LEU A 68 -19.16 -14.87 11.90
CA LEU A 68 -18.29 -16.02 12.08
C LEU A 68 -18.39 -16.57 13.51
N ILE A 69 -18.36 -15.68 14.51
CA ILE A 69 -18.55 -16.05 15.92
C ILE A 69 -19.95 -16.62 16.14
N LEU A 70 -20.97 -15.94 15.61
CA LEU A 70 -22.35 -16.41 15.69
C LEU A 70 -22.57 -17.72 14.93
N GLY A 71 -21.85 -17.92 13.83
CA GLY A 71 -21.82 -19.18 13.09
C GLY A 71 -21.21 -20.30 13.92
N TYR A 72 -20.14 -20.01 14.67
CA TYR A 72 -19.52 -20.99 15.56
C TYR A 72 -20.42 -21.36 16.74
N THR A 73 -21.18 -20.41 17.28
CA THR A 73 -22.05 -20.64 18.44
C THR A 73 -23.42 -21.20 18.06
N ARG A 74 -23.99 -20.80 16.91
CA ARG A 74 -25.36 -21.15 16.49
C ARG A 74 -25.42 -22.13 15.31
N SER A 75 -24.47 -22.06 14.36
CA SER A 75 -24.49 -22.88 13.13
C SER A 75 -23.70 -24.18 13.26
N ARG A 76 -22.56 -24.19 13.95
CA ARG A 76 -21.86 -25.44 14.29
C ARG A 76 -22.57 -26.16 15.44
N ARG A 77 -23.60 -26.94 15.11
CA ARG A 77 -24.13 -27.98 16.00
C ARG A 77 -23.18 -29.17 16.02
N VAL A 78 -22.04 -28.99 16.69
CA VAL A 78 -21.17 -30.11 17.06
C VAL A 78 -21.79 -30.73 18.31
N ASP A 79 -22.20 -31.99 18.21
CA ASP A 79 -22.65 -32.76 19.37
C ASP A 79 -21.54 -32.74 20.42
N LYS A 80 -21.80 -32.07 21.55
CA LYS A 80 -20.83 -31.96 22.62
C LYS A 80 -20.64 -33.33 23.24
N ARG A 81 -19.41 -33.87 23.15
CA ARG A 81 -19.05 -35.22 23.64
C ARG A 81 -19.17 -35.38 25.16
N SER A 82 -19.23 -34.27 25.90
CA SER A 82 -19.39 -34.24 27.36
C SER A 82 -20.14 -32.98 27.80
N ASP A 83 -20.86 -33.08 28.92
CA ASP A 83 -21.49 -31.95 29.62
C ASP A 83 -20.44 -30.84 29.91
N PRO A 84 -20.78 -29.55 29.72
CA PRO A 84 -19.87 -28.42 29.99
C PRO A 84 -19.18 -28.44 31.35
N TYR A 85 -19.86 -28.94 32.39
CA TYR A 85 -19.32 -28.98 33.75
C TYR A 85 -18.40 -30.18 33.98
N HIS A 86 -18.60 -31.27 33.21
CA HIS A 86 -17.82 -32.48 33.35
C HIS A 86 -16.34 -32.31 32.92
N VAL A 87 -16.03 -31.30 32.08
CA VAL A 87 -14.65 -30.96 31.66
C VAL A 87 -13.79 -30.50 32.85
N TYR A 88 -14.38 -29.79 33.81
CA TYR A 88 -13.66 -29.23 34.97
C TYR A 88 -13.56 -30.22 36.15
N ILE A 89 -14.37 -31.27 36.13
CA ILE A 89 -14.41 -32.30 37.18
C ILE A 89 -13.34 -33.37 36.95
N LYS A 90 -12.90 -33.58 35.70
CA LYS A 90 -11.83 -34.53 35.38
C LYS A 90 -10.46 -33.85 35.50
N ASN A 91 -9.57 -34.43 36.30
CA ASN A 91 -8.16 -34.03 36.43
C ASN A 91 -7.31 -34.44 35.20
N ARG A 92 -7.85 -34.28 33.99
CA ARG A 92 -7.14 -34.49 32.72
C ARG A 92 -7.26 -33.21 31.89
N VAL A 93 -6.19 -32.82 31.20
CA VAL A 93 -6.05 -31.56 30.44
C VAL A 93 -7.35 -31.20 29.71
N SER A 94 -7.92 -30.03 30.05
CA SER A 94 -9.15 -29.53 29.44
C SER A 94 -8.93 -29.28 27.95
N MET A 95 -9.60 -30.06 27.10
CA MET A 95 -9.61 -29.84 25.65
C MET A 95 -10.89 -29.06 25.31
N ILE A 96 -10.72 -27.83 24.82
CA ILE A 96 -11.80 -26.92 24.36
C ILE A 96 -12.25 -27.32 22.96
#